data_AF-L0A925-F1
#
_entry.id   AF-L0A925-F1
#
_cell.length_a   1.000
_cell.length_b   1.000
_cell.length_c   1.000
_cell.angle_alpha   90.00
_cell.angle_beta   90.00
_cell.angle_gamma   90.00
#
_symmetry.space_group_name_H-M   'P 1'
#
loop_
_entity.id
_entity.type
_entity.pdbx_description
1 polymer ?
#
loop_
_entity_poly.entity_id
_entity_poly.type
_entity_poly.pdbx_seq_one_letter_code
_entity_poly.pdbx_strand_id
1 'polypeptide(L)'
;MKKMRAHDALRKTFLKFNVQADPYTLMELESFVIISRNKDKNNKNYQSLVSNLELVLTRQEIDNAKDISKKMADFILDLCKDGCE
;
A
#
# COMPACT_ATOMS: atom_id res chain seq x y z
N MET A 1 3.61 -11.26 19.95
CA MET A 1 3.73 -11.29 18.47
C MET A 1 4.45 -10.03 18.02
N LYS A 2 5.47 -10.16 17.17
CA LYS A 2 6.14 -8.98 16.58
C LYS A 2 5.16 -8.35 15.58
N LYS A 3 4.84 -7.06 15.76
CA LYS A 3 3.97 -6.34 14.81
C LYS A 3 4.67 -6.28 13.44
N MET A 4 3.87 -6.37 12.38
CA MET A 4 4.39 -6.27 11.01
C MET A 4 4.84 -4.84 10.74
N ARG A 5 5.97 -4.62 10.07
CA ARG A 5 6.33 -3.26 9.65
C ARG A 5 5.53 -2.87 8.42
N ALA A 6 5.12 -1.61 8.32
CA ALA A 6 4.46 -1.11 7.10
C ALA A 6 5.31 -1.38 5.85
N HIS A 7 6.63 -1.22 5.96
CA HIS A 7 7.59 -1.55 4.90
C HIS A 7 7.46 -3.00 4.41
N ASP A 8 7.36 -3.95 5.36
CA ASP A 8 7.26 -5.37 5.03
C ASP A 8 5.92 -5.71 4.36
N ALA A 9 4.83 -5.06 4.79
CA ALA A 9 3.51 -5.20 4.17
C ALA A 9 3.52 -4.67 2.73
N LEU A 10 4.13 -3.51 2.49
CA LEU A 10 4.30 -2.95 1.16
C LEU A 10 5.16 -3.88 0.28
N ARG A 11 6.33 -4.29 0.75
CA ARG A 11 7.22 -5.21 0.00
C ARG A 11 6.49 -6.50 -0.40
N LYS A 12 5.77 -7.13 0.52
CA LYS A 12 4.97 -8.33 0.23
C LYS A 12 3.88 -8.07 -0.82
N THR A 13 3.27 -6.90 -0.77
CA THR A 13 2.23 -6.50 -1.71
C THR A 13 2.80 -6.30 -3.11
N PHE A 14 3.85 -5.49 -3.27
CA PHE A 14 4.48 -5.27 -4.56
C PHE A 14 4.95 -6.58 -5.22
N LEU A 15 5.54 -7.49 -4.42
CA LEU A 15 5.86 -8.84 -4.89
C LEU A 15 4.63 -9.65 -5.32
N LYS A 16 3.54 -9.63 -4.53
CA LYS A 16 2.31 -10.37 -4.84
C LYS A 16 1.67 -9.93 -6.16
N PHE A 17 1.74 -8.64 -6.48
CA PHE A 17 1.16 -8.06 -7.69
C PHE A 17 2.15 -7.98 -8.86
N ASN A 18 3.37 -8.51 -8.69
CA ASN A 18 4.44 -8.47 -9.70
C ASN A 18 4.76 -7.04 -10.18
N VAL A 19 4.75 -6.09 -9.24
CA VAL A 19 5.08 -4.68 -9.48
C VAL A 19 6.44 -4.40 -8.87
N GLN A 20 7.32 -3.71 -9.61
CA GLN A 20 8.60 -3.29 -9.07
C GLN A 20 8.42 -2.06 -8.17
N ALA A 21 9.17 -2.01 -7.06
CA ALA A 21 9.29 -0.80 -6.29
C ALA A 21 10.70 -0.75 -5.71
N ASP A 22 11.37 0.38 -5.93
CA ASP A 22 12.63 0.64 -5.27
C ASP A 22 12.37 0.92 -3.76
N PRO A 23 13.40 0.82 -2.91
CA PRO A 23 13.26 1.04 -1.48
C PRO A 23 12.72 2.43 -1.10
N TYR A 24 13.02 3.48 -1.88
CA TYR A 24 12.54 4.83 -1.59
C TYR A 24 11.04 4.95 -1.83
N THR A 25 10.54 4.41 -2.95
CA THR A 25 9.09 4.32 -3.21
C THR A 25 8.36 3.62 -2.07
N LEU A 26 8.91 2.52 -1.55
CA LEU A 26 8.33 1.83 -0.40
C LEU A 26 8.32 2.70 0.86
N MET A 27 9.44 3.40 1.15
CA MET A 27 9.53 4.30 2.30
C MET A 27 8.53 5.46 2.25
N GLU A 28 8.32 6.07 1.08
CA GLU A 28 7.33 7.15 0.92
C GLU A 28 5.90 6.66 1.22
N LEU A 29 5.59 5.43 0.78
CA LEU A 29 4.28 4.81 0.98
C LEU A 29 4.01 4.38 2.42
N GLU A 30 5.05 4.15 3.25
CA GLU A 30 4.89 3.71 4.63
C GLU A 30 3.94 4.62 5.41
N SER A 31 4.18 5.93 5.37
CA SER A 31 3.38 6.90 6.11
C SER A 31 1.87 6.79 5.80
N PHE A 32 1.52 6.57 4.52
CA PHE A 32 0.14 6.38 4.09
C PHE A 32 -0.49 5.09 4.63
N VAL A 33 0.30 4.02 4.75
CA VAL A 33 -0.14 2.76 5.38
C VAL A 33 -0.37 2.97 6.89
N ILE A 34 0.59 3.61 7.57
CA ILE A 34 0.54 3.88 9.00
C ILE A 34 -0.71 4.67 9.38
N ILE A 35 -1.07 5.71 8.61
CA ILE A 35 -2.25 6.55 8.89
C ILE A 35 -3.58 5.91 8.47
N SER A 36 -3.55 4.90 7.59
CA SER A 36 -4.75 4.26 7.04
C SER A 36 -5.18 3.00 7.80
N ARG A 37 -4.24 2.28 8.43
CA ARG A 37 -4.48 0.94 9.05
C ARG A 37 -5.57 0.86 10.11
N ASN A 38 -5.88 1.95 10.81
CA ASN A 38 -6.86 1.97 11.90
C ASN A 38 -8.14 2.72 11.51
N LYS A 39 -8.37 2.96 10.21
CA LYS A 39 -9.47 3.78 9.70
C LYS A 39 -10.34 2.96 8.76
N ASP A 40 -11.61 3.33 8.67
CA ASP A 40 -12.52 2.72 7.71
C ASP A 40 -12.06 2.96 6.26
N LYS A 41 -12.35 2.00 5.37
CA LYS A 41 -12.00 2.06 3.94
C LYS A 41 -12.67 3.23 3.19
N ASN A 42 -13.65 3.89 3.80
CA ASN A 42 -14.28 5.11 3.26
C ASN A 42 -13.60 6.41 3.73
N ASN A 43 -12.48 6.32 4.44
CA ASN A 43 -11.75 7.49 4.95
C ASN A 43 -10.83 8.10 3.88
N LYS A 44 -10.63 9.42 3.94
CA LYS A 44 -9.67 10.19 3.12
C LYS A 44 -8.26 9.60 3.13
N ASN A 45 -7.83 8.99 4.24
CA ASN A 45 -6.52 8.35 4.35
C ASN A 45 -6.39 7.13 3.41
N TYR A 46 -7.42 6.28 3.36
CA TYR A 46 -7.46 5.14 2.44
C TYR A 46 -7.43 5.62 0.98
N GLN A 47 -8.23 6.63 0.64
CA GLN A 47 -8.23 7.21 -0.71
C GLN A 47 -6.85 7.77 -1.06
N SER A 48 -6.17 8.43 -0.12
CA SER A 48 -4.80 8.93 -0.32
C SER A 48 -3.80 7.79 -0.55
N LEU A 49 -3.88 6.68 0.19
CA LEU A 49 -3.05 5.49 -0.04
C LEU A 49 -3.28 4.92 -1.45
N VAL A 50 -4.55 4.76 -1.86
CA VAL A 50 -4.91 4.27 -3.20
C VAL A 50 -4.35 5.19 -4.29
N SER A 51 -4.53 6.51 -4.17
CA SER A 51 -4.03 7.47 -5.15
C SER A 51 -2.51 7.47 -5.26
N ASN A 52 -1.77 7.35 -4.14
CA ASN A 52 -0.30 7.28 -4.20
C ASN A 52 0.18 5.96 -4.83
N LEU A 53 -0.48 4.84 -4.53
CA LEU A 53 -0.20 3.58 -5.22
C LEU A 53 -0.49 3.68 -6.73
N GLU A 54 -1.61 4.29 -7.10
CA GLU A 54 -1.97 4.50 -8.51
C GLU A 54 -0.95 5.35 -9.25
N LEU A 55 -0.42 6.41 -8.62
CA LEU A 55 0.66 7.22 -9.20
C LEU A 55 1.92 6.40 -9.45
N VAL A 56 2.31 5.54 -8.51
CA VAL A 56 3.47 4.64 -8.67
C VAL A 56 3.24 3.67 -9.82
N LEU A 57 2.06 3.04 -9.89
CA LEU A 57 1.71 2.09 -10.95
C LEU A 57 1.64 2.76 -12.32
N THR A 58 1.07 3.97 -12.40
CA THR A 58 0.96 4.72 -13.65
C THR A 58 2.34 5.12 -14.19
N ARG A 59 3.27 5.53 -13.32
CA ARG A 59 4.67 5.84 -13.73
C ARG A 59 5.42 4.62 -14.27
N GLN A 60 5.00 3.42 -13.87
CA GLN A 60 5.55 2.16 -14.33
C GLN A 60 4.76 1.56 -15.50
N GLU A 61 3.82 2.32 -16.08
CA GLU A 61 3.02 1.91 -17.23
C GLU A 61 2.23 0.60 -16.97
N ILE A 62 1.81 0.37 -15.72
CA ILE A 62 1.01 -0.79 -15.35
C ILE A 62 -0.43 -0.60 -15.85
N ASP A 63 -0.88 -1.53 -16.69
CA ASP A 63 -2.27 -1.59 -17.15
C ASP A 63 -3.24 -1.71 -15.97
N ASN A 64 -4.39 -1.02 -16.07
CA ASN A 64 -5.42 -1.02 -15.02
C ASN A 64 -4.90 -0.54 -13.65
N ALA A 65 -3.95 0.40 -13.63
CA ALA A 65 -3.34 0.96 -12.42
C ALA A 65 -4.36 1.31 -11.32
N LYS A 66 -5.50 1.89 -11.69
CA LYS A 66 -6.60 2.25 -10.76
C LYS A 66 -7.21 1.05 -10.02
N ASP A 67 -7.44 -0.05 -10.72
CA ASP A 67 -8.04 -1.24 -10.11
C ASP A 67 -7.00 -2.02 -9.29
N ILE A 68 -5.76 -2.04 -9.77
CA ILE A 68 -4.65 -2.70 -9.07
C ILE A 68 -4.28 -1.93 -7.79
N SER A 69 -4.22 -0.60 -7.83
CA SER A 69 -3.89 0.22 -6.66
C SER A 69 -4.87 -0.01 -5.51
N LYS A 70 -6.17 -0.12 -5.82
CA LYS A 70 -7.21 -0.44 -4.83
C LYS A 70 -7.00 -1.84 -4.22
N LYS A 71 -6.76 -2.85 -5.06
CA LYS A 71 -6.49 -4.23 -4.59
C LYS A 71 -5.21 -4.30 -3.74
N MET A 72 -4.18 -3.56 -4.11
CA MET A 72 -2.95 -3.45 -3.34
C MET A 72 -3.21 -2.79 -1.99
N ALA A 73 -3.91 -1.65 -1.95
CA ALA A 73 -4.26 -0.96 -0.71
C ALA A 73 -5.05 -1.87 0.25
N ASP A 74 -6.07 -2.56 -0.26
CA ASP A 74 -6.85 -3.52 0.53
C ASP A 74 -5.96 -4.63 1.12
N PHE A 75 -5.09 -5.22 0.29
CA PHE A 75 -4.19 -6.28 0.75
C PHE A 75 -3.16 -5.78 1.78
N ILE A 76 -2.62 -4.58 1.61
CA ILE A 76 -1.70 -3.96 2.59
C ILE A 76 -2.40 -3.77 3.94
N LEU A 77 -3.63 -3.26 3.94
CA LEU A 77 -4.37 -3.03 5.17
C LEU A 77 -4.80 -4.34 5.84
N ASP A 78 -5.12 -5.38 5.06
CA ASP A 78 -5.39 -6.72 5.60
C ASP A 78 -4.15 -7.32 6.27
N LEU A 79 -2.95 -7.11 5.70
CA LEU A 79 -1.69 -7.49 6.35
C LEU A 79 -1.43 -6.69 7.63
N CYS A 80 -1.89 -5.44 7.69
CA CYS A 80 -1.74 -4.54 8.84
C CYS A 80 -2.91 -4.57 9.83
N LYS A 81 -3.87 -5.50 9.70
CA LYS A 81 -5.11 -5.55 10.51
C LYS A 81 -4.87 -5.65 12.02
N ASP A 82 -3.80 -6.35 12.43
CA ASP A 82 -3.40 -6.52 13.83
C ASP A 82 -2.45 -5.39 14.30
N GLY A 83 -2.32 -4.34 13.49
CA GLY A 83 -1.40 -3.23 13.66
C GLY A 83 -0.10 -3.43 12.90
N CYS A 84 0.29 -2.41 12.13
CA CYS A 84 1.65 -2.24 11.65
C CYS A 84 2.41 -1.23 12.50
N GLU A 85 3.74 -1.28 12.46
CA GLU A 85 4.65 -0.24 12.97
C GLU A 85 5.38 0.45 11.83
#